data_AF-A0AAD8C212-F1
#
_entry.id   AF-A0AAD8C212-F1
#
_cell.length_a   1.000
_cell.length_b   1.000
_cell.length_c   1.000
_cell.angle_alpha   90.00
_cell.angle_beta   90.00
_cell.angle_gamma   90.00
#
_symmetry.space_group_name_H-M   'P 1'
#
loop_
_entity.id
_entity.type
_entity.pdbx_description
1 polymer ?
#
loop_
_entity_poly.entity_id
_entity_poly.type
_entity_poly.pdbx_seq_one_letter_code
_entity_poly.pdbx_strand_id
1 'polypeptide(L)'
;LEKWDLETVKNCASQDPSKNDTDETASSNENARDSLGQSPLAPSYPAFVTKEKRLESFSNWSHQHIHQPEYLASIGFFYAGYSDCVRCFQCGLGLRSWKPGDNVLEEHKRLRGTCSFLQKLLENVT
;
A
#
# COMPACT_ATOMS: atom_id res chain seq x y z
N LEU A 1 -11.97 -4.32 -18.37
CA LEU A 1 -11.38 -3.42 -17.36
C LEU A 1 -11.56 -4.10 -16.01
N GLU A 2 -10.59 -4.92 -15.62
CA GLU A 2 -10.65 -5.60 -14.33
C GLU A 2 -10.42 -4.55 -13.25
N LYS A 3 -11.25 -4.63 -12.21
CA LYS A 3 -11.39 -3.69 -11.09
C LYS A 3 -10.06 -3.29 -10.40
N TRP A 4 -8.99 -4.01 -10.69
CA TRP A 4 -7.69 -3.94 -10.01
C TRP A 4 -6.52 -4.21 -10.98
N ASP A 5 -6.62 -3.76 -12.23
CA ASP A 5 -5.45 -3.78 -13.12
C ASP A 5 -4.31 -2.91 -12.58
N LEU A 6 -3.08 -3.20 -13.01
CA LEU A 6 -1.86 -2.51 -12.54
C LEU A 6 -1.93 -0.99 -12.72
N GLU A 7 -2.72 -0.49 -13.67
CA GLU A 7 -2.91 0.94 -13.91
C GLU A 7 -3.86 1.59 -12.88
N THR A 8 -4.94 0.92 -12.51
CA THR A 8 -5.86 1.35 -11.44
C THR A 8 -5.15 1.43 -10.08
N VAL A 9 -4.24 0.49 -9.83
CA VAL A 9 -3.32 0.45 -8.67
C VAL A 9 -2.31 1.60 -8.69
N LYS A 10 -1.73 1.89 -9.88
CA LYS A 10 -0.80 3.01 -10.08
C LYS A 10 -1.49 4.37 -9.95
N ASN A 11 -2.76 4.51 -10.33
CA ASN A 11 -3.47 5.78 -10.24
C ASN A 11 -3.71 6.27 -8.81
N CYS A 12 -3.55 5.43 -7.79
CA CYS A 12 -3.56 5.95 -6.44
C CYS A 12 -2.26 6.74 -6.10
N ALA A 13 -1.23 6.73 -6.96
CA ALA A 13 0.13 7.19 -6.64
C ALA A 13 0.38 8.67 -6.97
N SER A 14 -0.56 9.31 -7.67
CA SER A 14 -0.43 10.66 -8.23
C SER A 14 -1.02 11.77 -7.35
N GLN A 15 -1.66 11.44 -6.22
CA GLN A 15 -2.25 12.42 -5.29
C GLN A 15 -1.85 12.12 -3.83
N ASP A 16 -0.61 11.67 -3.65
CA ASP A 16 -0.04 11.37 -2.35
C ASP A 16 0.43 12.65 -1.65
N PRO A 17 -0.18 13.06 -0.52
CA PRO A 17 0.24 14.26 0.20
C PRO A 17 1.64 14.13 0.81
N SER A 18 2.23 12.92 0.87
CA SER A 18 3.60 12.71 1.36
C SER A 18 4.69 13.03 0.31
N LYS A 19 4.32 13.45 -0.91
CA LYS A 19 5.26 13.75 -2.00
C LYS A 19 5.49 15.24 -2.28
N ASN A 20 4.91 16.15 -1.49
CA ASN A 20 5.15 17.58 -1.69
C ASN A 20 6.46 18.03 -1.02
N ASP A 21 7.52 18.12 -1.85
CA ASP A 21 8.77 18.92 -1.83
C ASP A 21 9.70 18.85 -0.58
N THR A 22 11.04 18.79 -0.68
CA THR A 22 12.02 19.28 -1.68
C THR A 22 13.29 18.39 -1.70
N ASP A 23 13.82 18.03 -2.86
CA ASP A 23 15.11 18.55 -3.37
C ASP A 23 15.40 17.98 -4.79
N GLU A 24 15.59 18.85 -5.77
CA GLU A 24 16.11 18.49 -7.09
C GLU A 24 17.63 18.29 -6.97
N THR A 25 18.14 17.06 -7.08
CA THR A 25 19.31 16.81 -7.95
C THR A 25 19.49 15.33 -8.28
N ALA A 26 20.00 15.11 -9.50
CA ALA A 26 20.59 13.90 -10.05
C ALA A 26 19.64 12.89 -10.74
N SER A 27 19.32 13.24 -11.99
CA SER A 27 19.22 12.29 -13.11
C SER A 27 20.36 11.26 -13.09
N SER A 28 20.01 9.97 -13.16
CA SER A 28 20.85 8.92 -13.81
C SER A 28 20.04 7.64 -14.08
N ASN A 29 19.56 7.53 -15.31
CA ASN A 29 19.61 6.34 -16.18
C ASN A 29 19.27 4.96 -15.56
N GLU A 30 18.01 4.53 -15.67
CA GLU A 30 17.57 3.18 -15.30
C GLU A 30 17.76 2.19 -16.46
N ASN A 31 18.99 1.72 -16.64
CA ASN A 31 19.28 0.54 -17.44
C ASN A 31 20.38 -0.30 -16.77
N ALA A 32 20.03 -1.06 -15.73
CA ALA A 32 20.82 -2.20 -15.28
C ALA A 32 19.97 -3.23 -14.52
N ARG A 33 20.07 -4.46 -15.00
CA ARG A 33 19.51 -5.73 -14.51
C ARG A 33 20.20 -6.09 -13.19
N ASP A 34 19.53 -6.76 -12.24
CA ASP A 34 20.18 -7.89 -11.56
C ASP A 34 19.21 -8.81 -10.79
N SER A 35 19.49 -10.10 -10.85
CA SER A 35 18.81 -11.20 -10.17
C SER A 35 19.68 -11.68 -9.01
N LEU A 36 19.89 -10.93 -7.93
CA LEU A 36 20.68 -11.41 -6.80
C LEU A 36 20.26 -10.79 -5.45
N GLY A 37 19.80 -11.65 -4.52
CA GLY A 37 19.87 -11.42 -3.07
C GLY A 37 18.83 -10.48 -2.48
N GLN A 38 17.75 -11.03 -1.91
CA GLN A 38 16.73 -10.27 -1.20
C GLN A 38 17.28 -9.69 0.12
N SER A 39 17.89 -8.51 0.03
CA SER A 39 17.92 -7.58 1.16
C SER A 39 16.46 -7.22 1.52
N PRO A 40 16.09 -7.08 2.81
CA PRO A 40 14.76 -6.64 3.17
C PRO A 40 14.52 -5.26 2.53
N LEU A 41 13.67 -5.22 1.51
CA LEU A 41 13.31 -3.98 0.83
C LEU A 41 12.80 -3.00 1.91
N ALA A 42 13.39 -1.81 1.95
CA ALA A 42 12.94 -0.75 2.85
C ALA A 42 11.43 -0.48 2.62
N PRO A 43 10.67 -0.10 3.66
CA PRO A 43 9.26 0.25 3.48
C PRO A 43 9.11 1.38 2.46
N SER A 44 8.17 1.23 1.52
CA SER A 44 7.83 2.31 0.58
C SER A 44 7.34 3.58 1.30
N TYR A 45 6.77 3.42 2.49
CA TYR A 45 6.24 4.50 3.32
C TYR A 45 6.69 4.37 4.78
N PRO A 46 7.91 4.85 5.13
CA PRO A 46 8.47 4.72 6.47
C PRO A 46 7.62 5.36 7.58
N ALA A 47 6.90 6.45 7.28
CA ALA A 47 6.02 7.13 8.23
C ALA A 47 4.84 6.27 8.72
N PHE A 48 4.52 5.18 8.00
CA PHE A 48 3.37 4.31 8.25
C PHE A 48 3.78 2.89 8.69
N VAL A 49 5.01 2.71 9.19
CA VAL A 49 5.52 1.42 9.68
C VAL A 49 4.74 0.92 10.90
N THR A 50 4.36 1.81 11.81
CA THR A 50 3.58 1.43 12.99
C THR A 50 2.09 1.33 12.65
N LYS A 51 1.37 0.41 13.31
CA LYS A 51 -0.07 0.24 13.11
C LYS A 51 -0.82 1.51 13.54
N GLU A 52 -0.35 2.17 14.59
CA GLU A 52 -0.90 3.40 15.15
C GLU A 52 -0.89 4.51 14.11
N LYS A 53 0.24 4.72 13.42
CA LYS A 53 0.35 5.72 12.34
C LYS A 53 -0.57 5.41 11.17
N ARG A 54 -0.73 4.13 10.83
CA ARG A 54 -1.71 3.72 9.81
C ARG A 54 -3.13 4.02 10.26
N LEU A 55 -3.49 3.73 11.50
CA LEU A 55 -4.83 3.99 12.01
C LEU A 55 -5.15 5.49 12.06
N GLU A 56 -4.19 6.31 12.51
CA GLU A 56 -4.29 7.79 12.52
C GLU A 56 -4.63 8.37 11.13
N SER A 57 -4.14 7.75 10.05
CA SER A 57 -4.42 8.19 8.68
C SER A 57 -5.90 8.15 8.31
N PHE A 58 -6.72 7.31 8.97
CA PHE A 58 -8.13 7.12 8.65
C PHE A 58 -9.07 8.13 9.33
N SER A 59 -8.55 9.24 9.88
CA SER A 59 -9.34 10.25 10.61
C SER A 59 -10.58 10.78 9.87
N ASN A 60 -10.53 10.82 8.52
CA ASN A 60 -11.65 11.26 7.66
C ASN A 60 -12.22 10.13 6.77
N TRP A 61 -12.06 8.87 7.17
CA TRP A 61 -12.52 7.72 6.39
C TRP A 61 -14.03 7.53 6.43
N SER A 62 -14.72 7.70 5.30
CA SER A 62 -16.17 7.56 5.18
C SER A 62 -16.66 6.17 4.71
N HIS A 63 -15.75 5.24 4.39
CA HIS A 63 -16.07 3.93 3.82
C HIS A 63 -16.00 2.78 4.84
N GLN A 64 -16.13 3.10 6.13
CA GLN A 64 -16.10 2.13 7.23
C GLN A 64 -17.15 1.02 7.13
N HIS A 65 -18.24 1.27 6.39
CA HIS A 65 -19.28 0.27 6.11
C HIS A 65 -18.82 -0.86 5.16
N ILE A 66 -17.72 -0.68 4.42
CA ILE A 66 -17.12 -1.72 3.55
C ILE A 66 -15.92 -2.36 4.26
N HIS A 67 -14.99 -1.53 4.73
CA HIS A 67 -13.79 -1.99 5.45
C HIS A 67 -13.51 -1.09 6.66
N GLN A 68 -13.34 -1.73 7.81
CA GLN A 68 -12.99 -1.06 9.06
C GLN A 68 -11.53 -0.57 9.03
N PRO A 69 -11.24 0.67 9.44
CA PRO A 69 -9.88 1.20 9.56
C PRO A 69 -8.92 0.28 10.34
N GLU A 70 -9.39 -0.32 11.45
CA GLU A 70 -8.60 -1.19 12.31
C GLU A 70 -8.13 -2.44 11.57
N TYR A 71 -9.01 -3.02 10.76
CA TYR A 71 -8.71 -4.15 9.90
C TYR A 71 -7.64 -3.75 8.87
N LEU A 72 -7.89 -2.69 8.10
CA LEU A 72 -6.97 -2.21 7.06
C LEU A 72 -5.57 -1.89 7.64
N ALA A 73 -5.51 -1.18 8.76
CA ALA A 73 -4.27 -0.85 9.46
C ALA A 73 -3.54 -2.11 9.96
N SER A 74 -4.27 -3.12 10.44
CA SER A 74 -3.66 -4.38 10.90
C SER A 74 -3.00 -5.17 9.78
N ILE A 75 -3.54 -5.09 8.55
CA ILE A 75 -3.01 -5.78 7.37
C ILE A 75 -2.06 -4.91 6.53
N GLY A 76 -1.57 -3.81 7.10
CA GLY A 76 -0.49 -3.00 6.54
C GLY A 76 -0.93 -1.85 5.65
N PHE A 77 -2.23 -1.53 5.60
CA PHE A 77 -2.76 -0.44 4.79
C PHE A 77 -3.01 0.84 5.59
N PHE A 78 -2.74 1.99 4.99
CA PHE A 78 -3.10 3.32 5.48
C PHE A 78 -3.97 4.05 4.46
N TYR A 79 -4.78 5.03 4.89
CA TYR A 79 -5.59 5.84 4.00
C TYR A 79 -4.73 6.82 3.21
N ALA A 80 -4.90 6.88 1.90
CA ALA A 80 -4.16 7.80 1.03
C ALA A 80 -4.65 9.26 1.12
N GLY A 81 -5.73 9.53 1.87
CA GLY A 81 -6.26 10.87 2.09
C GLY A 81 -7.37 11.29 1.12
N TYR A 82 -7.74 10.45 0.15
CA TYR A 82 -8.81 10.75 -0.80
C TYR A 82 -9.63 9.52 -1.22
N SER A 83 -10.90 9.75 -1.55
CA SER A 83 -11.88 8.74 -1.95
C SER A 83 -11.89 7.57 -0.94
N ASP A 84 -11.73 6.36 -1.45
CA ASP A 84 -11.64 5.11 -0.71
C ASP A 84 -10.26 4.47 -0.94
N CYS A 85 -9.25 5.26 -1.33
CA CYS A 85 -7.94 4.71 -1.64
C CYS A 85 -7.11 4.45 -0.38
N VAL A 86 -6.55 3.25 -0.28
CA VAL A 86 -5.59 2.86 0.74
C VAL A 86 -4.29 2.37 0.12
N ARG A 87 -3.19 2.42 0.88
CA ARG A 87 -1.85 2.06 0.44
C ARG A 87 -1.16 1.15 1.43
N CYS A 88 -0.49 0.11 0.95
CA CYS A 88 0.37 -0.71 1.80
C CYS A 88 1.67 0.06 2.12
N PHE A 89 2.02 0.16 3.40
CA PHE A 89 3.23 0.89 3.80
C PHE A 89 4.53 0.23 3.30
N GLN A 90 4.53 -1.10 3.16
CA GLN A 90 5.72 -1.87 2.85
C GLN A 90 6.01 -1.93 1.35
N CYS A 91 5.01 -2.30 0.53
CA CYS A 91 5.18 -2.53 -0.92
C CYS A 91 4.57 -1.43 -1.80
N GLY A 92 3.90 -0.45 -1.19
CA GLY A 92 3.29 0.68 -1.88
C GLY A 92 2.05 0.36 -2.72
N LEU A 93 1.51 -0.87 -2.64
CA LEU A 93 0.29 -1.25 -3.35
C LEU A 93 -0.87 -0.32 -2.97
N GLY A 94 -1.42 0.38 -3.97
CA GLY A 94 -2.61 1.20 -3.81
C GLY A 94 -3.87 0.45 -4.21
N LEU A 95 -4.92 0.51 -3.40
CA LEU A 95 -6.21 -0.13 -3.66
C LEU A 95 -7.38 0.84 -3.41
N ARG A 96 -8.37 0.90 -4.31
CA ARG A 96 -9.55 1.79 -4.30
C ARG A 96 -10.76 1.15 -5.00
N SER A 97 -11.92 1.80 -4.97
CA SER A 97 -13.16 1.33 -5.61
C SER A 97 -13.69 0.02 -5.02
N TRP A 98 -13.72 -0.03 -3.68
CA TRP A 98 -14.16 -1.18 -2.90
C TRP A 98 -15.64 -1.51 -3.10
N LYS A 99 -15.96 -2.80 -3.00
CA LYS A 99 -17.33 -3.31 -2.96
C LYS A 99 -17.51 -4.18 -1.71
N PRO A 100 -18.74 -4.27 -1.19
CA PRO A 100 -19.05 -5.24 -0.13
C PRO A 100 -18.62 -6.65 -0.54
N GLY A 101 -17.86 -7.32 0.34
CA GLY A 101 -17.35 -8.68 0.13
C GLY A 101 -15.97 -8.78 -0.51
N ASP A 102 -15.33 -7.68 -0.91
CA ASP A 102 -13.93 -7.73 -1.36
C ASP A 102 -12.98 -8.21 -0.25
N ASN A 103 -11.98 -9.01 -0.61
CA ASN A 103 -10.94 -9.47 0.31
C ASN A 103 -9.61 -8.76 0.05
N VAL A 104 -9.28 -7.80 0.92
CA VAL A 104 -8.06 -6.98 0.82
C VAL A 104 -6.78 -7.82 0.88
N LEU A 105 -6.75 -8.87 1.70
CA LEU A 105 -5.56 -9.72 1.85
C LEU A 105 -5.32 -10.58 0.62
N GLU A 106 -6.36 -11.17 0.05
CA GLU A 106 -6.27 -11.94 -1.20
C GLU A 106 -5.77 -11.05 -2.34
N GLU A 107 -6.30 -9.84 -2.45
CA GLU A 107 -5.92 -8.91 -3.49
C GLU A 107 -4.48 -8.40 -3.33
N HIS A 108 -4.06 -8.13 -2.08
CA HIS A 108 -2.68 -7.81 -1.75
C HIS A 108 -1.73 -8.97 -2.14
N LYS A 109 -2.09 -10.22 -1.84
CA LYS A 109 -1.33 -11.40 -2.23
C LYS A 109 -1.26 -11.58 -3.75
N ARG A 110 -2.39 -11.38 -4.44
CA ARG A 110 -2.50 -11.52 -5.90
C ARG A 110 -1.62 -10.52 -6.64
N LEU A 111 -1.61 -9.26 -6.18
CA LEU A 111 -0.91 -8.15 -6.86
C LEU A 111 0.52 -7.92 -6.38
N ARG A 112 0.85 -8.29 -5.13
CA ARG A 112 2.15 -8.10 -4.49
C ARG A 112 2.48 -9.25 -3.52
N GLY A 113 2.45 -10.49 -4.01
CA GLY A 113 2.80 -11.69 -3.22
C GLY A 113 4.24 -11.71 -2.67
N THR A 114 5.11 -10.83 -3.16
CA THR A 114 6.49 -10.62 -2.66
C THR A 114 6.60 -9.55 -1.59
N CYS A 115 5.48 -8.97 -1.12
CA CYS A 115 5.49 -8.01 -0.03
C CYS A 115 5.96 -8.68 1.27
N SER A 116 7.12 -8.26 1.79
CA SER A 116 7.75 -8.85 2.98
C SER A 116 6.89 -8.76 4.24
N PHE A 117 6.13 -7.67 4.40
CA PHE A 117 5.17 -7.53 5.49
C PHE A 117 4.02 -8.53 5.36
N LEU A 118 3.47 -8.69 4.15
CA LEU A 118 2.38 -9.63 3.90
C LEU A 118 2.82 -11.08 4.15
N GLN A 119 4.01 -11.47 3.69
CA GLN A 119 4.54 -12.81 3.91
C GLN A 119 4.63 -13.13 5.41
N LYS A 120 5.26 -12.23 6.18
CA LYS A 120 5.34 -12.35 7.65
C LYS A 120 3.96 -12.37 8.30
N LEU A 121 3.02 -11.57 7.83
CA LEU A 121 1.67 -11.55 8.38
C LEU A 121 0.97 -12.91 8.19
N LEU A 122 1.07 -13.51 7.00
CA LEU A 122 0.44 -14.79 6.69
C LEU A 122 1.09 -15.96 7.43
N GLU A 123 2.41 -15.91 7.67
CA GLU A 123 3.14 -16.91 8.47
C GLU A 123 2.67 -16.94 9.94
N ASN A 124 2.17 -15.82 10.47
CA ASN A 124 1.70 -15.72 11.86
C ASN A 124 0.21 -16.08 12.03
N VAL A 125 -0.49 -16.42 10.94
CA VAL A 125 -1.92 -16.78 10.94
C VAL A 125 -2.12 -18.29 10.77
N THR A 126 -1.10 -19.02 10.31
CA THR A 126 -1.07 -20.48 10.16
C THR A 126 -0.47 -21.17 11.39
#